data_AF-A0A0S1SEB7-F1
#
_entry.id   AF-A0A0S1SEB7-F1
#
_cell.length_a   1.000
_cell.length_b   1.000
_cell.length_c   1.000
_cell.angle_alpha   90.00
_cell.angle_beta   90.00
_cell.angle_gamma   90.00
#
_symmetry.space_group_name_H-M   'P 1'
#
loop_
_entity.id
_entity.type
_entity.pdbx_description
1 polymer ?
#
loop_
_entity_poly.entity_id
_entity_poly.type
_entity_poly.pdbx_seq_one_letter_code
_entity_poly.pdbx_strand_id
1 'polypeptide(L)'
;MKFKFNILLIFGINFLMAQQTNIGYVVEYNLPINVEYTVYSPPLRINKVETMEEIDYSKIEGLLQSYLSASNMEWVRNEYLLDSVLIGRDQEHFDAVKKATSEDYIQIEATYKFGLEDKKMAYVKYSFIFEKLPFPFIAVLSMEYVNERWYLSNILNQGAVYELLGKFKVPFLKDFFTGKSSTETWDSIIQNSKNRNNLPEITMLFNNLEKLKISNNNLYKEVRDERLISQDVNFRNAKLNSKQEKKSFKLSHPFIYDNIRFQKYKSNEADLVRNEETEEKYSNSPELTLLSNIPIQLLNKVIVFKENKEYHVIKYVKNNAKEVDVVSLNNGIYSIKNGEEIENINELVLICKPDFLENILQDDIQEMSDFIKGSDGGINIDLVLAYINENRSSLNSFLDE
;
A
#
# COMPACT_ATOMS: atom_id res chain seq x y z
N MET A 1 23.76 -30.97 -14.83
CA MET A 1 23.91 -29.70 -14.08
C MET A 1 23.25 -28.53 -14.83
N LYS A 2 22.02 -28.71 -15.34
CA LYS A 2 21.24 -27.70 -16.10
C LYS A 2 19.86 -27.40 -15.48
N PHE A 3 19.52 -28.05 -14.37
CA PHE A 3 18.20 -27.96 -13.73
C PHE A 3 18.14 -26.91 -12.60
N LYS A 4 19.27 -26.30 -12.24
CA LYS A 4 19.36 -25.32 -11.14
C LYS A 4 19.33 -23.85 -11.61
N PHE A 5 19.42 -23.58 -12.92
CA PHE A 5 19.45 -22.20 -13.43
C PHE A 5 18.06 -21.65 -13.77
N ASN A 6 17.11 -22.50 -14.19
CA ASN A 6 15.78 -22.05 -14.60
C ASN A 6 14.82 -21.76 -13.42
N ILE A 7 15.07 -22.30 -12.22
CA ILE A 7 14.29 -21.96 -11.02
C ILE A 7 14.73 -20.59 -10.47
N LEU A 8 16.00 -20.20 -10.66
CA LEU A 8 16.48 -18.88 -10.24
C LEU A 8 15.87 -17.74 -11.10
N LEU A 9 15.52 -18.04 -12.36
CA LEU A 9 14.83 -17.09 -13.25
C LEU A 9 13.35 -16.92 -12.87
N ILE A 10 12.69 -17.97 -12.37
CA ILE A 10 11.30 -17.91 -11.89
C ILE A 10 11.19 -17.15 -10.55
N PHE A 11 12.25 -17.16 -9.73
CA PHE A 11 12.31 -16.36 -8.49
C PHE A 11 12.86 -14.93 -8.69
N GLY A 12 13.55 -14.65 -9.80
CA GLY A 12 14.12 -13.34 -10.11
C GLY A 12 13.13 -12.27 -10.61
N ILE A 13 11.86 -12.62 -10.81
CA ILE A 13 10.86 -11.72 -11.44
C ILE A 13 10.10 -10.85 -10.41
N ASN A 14 10.26 -11.08 -9.10
CA ASN A 14 9.64 -10.22 -8.07
C ASN A 14 10.52 -9.04 -7.62
N PHE A 15 11.63 -8.73 -8.31
CA PHE A 15 12.59 -7.72 -7.86
C PHE A 15 13.03 -6.74 -8.94
N LEU A 16 12.11 -6.36 -9.83
CA LEU A 16 12.24 -5.08 -10.54
C LEU A 16 11.32 -4.10 -9.83
N MET A 17 11.84 -3.58 -8.71
CA MET A 17 11.38 -2.30 -8.19
C MET A 17 11.35 -1.34 -9.36
N ALA A 18 10.15 -0.84 -9.66
CA ALA A 18 9.95 0.28 -10.53
C ALA A 18 10.92 1.37 -10.09
N GLN A 19 11.99 1.61 -10.86
CA GLN A 19 12.78 2.81 -10.72
C GLN A 19 11.87 3.96 -11.14
N GLN A 20 11.10 4.46 -10.18
CA GLN A 20 10.39 5.70 -10.32
C GLN A 20 11.41 6.81 -10.16
N THR A 21 11.57 7.57 -11.23
CA THR A 21 12.10 8.92 -11.20
C THR A 21 11.16 9.80 -10.36
N ASN A 22 11.19 9.63 -9.03
CA ASN A 22 10.52 10.53 -8.10
C ASN A 22 11.61 11.42 -7.48
N ILE A 23 11.60 12.72 -7.82
CA ILE A 23 12.57 13.70 -7.29
C ILE A 23 12.16 14.14 -5.85
N GLY A 24 11.19 13.46 -5.23
CA GLY A 24 10.67 13.74 -3.88
C GLY A 24 10.75 12.54 -2.93
N TYR A 25 10.37 12.75 -1.66
CA TYR A 25 10.41 11.74 -0.61
C TYR A 25 9.35 10.65 -0.82
N VAL A 26 9.72 9.38 -0.61
CA VAL A 26 8.75 8.27 -0.61
C VAL A 26 8.06 8.21 0.75
N VAL A 27 6.83 8.73 0.79
CA VAL A 27 6.07 8.86 2.02
C VAL A 27 4.77 8.08 1.92
N GLU A 28 4.55 7.22 2.91
CA GLU A 28 3.42 6.33 3.02
C GLU A 28 2.43 6.86 4.06
N TYR A 29 1.16 6.51 3.88
CA TYR A 29 0.09 6.79 4.82
C TYR A 29 -0.92 5.65 4.83
N ASN A 30 -1.69 5.54 5.91
CA ASN A 30 -2.77 4.58 6.00
C ASN A 30 -4.13 5.26 5.83
N LEU A 31 -4.98 4.68 4.98
CA LEU A 31 -6.33 5.17 4.70
C LEU A 31 -7.37 4.14 5.17
N PRO A 32 -8.43 4.56 5.89
CA PRO A 32 -9.57 3.70 6.16
C PRO A 32 -10.31 3.34 4.86
N ILE A 33 -10.38 2.06 4.53
CA ILE A 33 -11.10 1.54 3.37
C ILE A 33 -12.14 0.49 3.76
N ASN A 34 -13.17 0.35 2.93
CA ASN A 34 -14.12 -0.75 3.02
C ASN A 34 -13.68 -1.88 2.08
N VAL A 35 -13.64 -3.10 2.62
CA VAL A 35 -13.10 -4.28 1.95
C VAL A 35 -14.16 -5.36 1.93
N GLU A 36 -14.48 -5.90 0.76
CA GLU A 36 -15.17 -7.19 0.62
C GLU A 36 -14.12 -8.30 0.53
N TYR A 37 -14.03 -9.11 1.59
CA TYR A 37 -13.20 -10.30 1.62
C TYR A 37 -14.06 -11.53 1.32
N THR A 38 -13.77 -12.20 0.21
CA THR A 38 -14.45 -13.43 -0.21
C THR A 38 -13.50 -14.60 -0.07
N VAL A 39 -13.95 -15.66 0.60
CA VAL A 39 -13.21 -16.92 0.75
C VAL A 39 -13.90 -18.02 -0.05
N TYR A 40 -13.12 -18.83 -0.76
CA TYR A 40 -13.59 -19.96 -1.57
C TYR A 40 -13.30 -21.27 -0.83
N SER A 41 -14.35 -22.02 -0.47
CA SER A 41 -14.20 -23.27 0.27
C SER A 41 -15.05 -24.40 -0.35
N PRO A 42 -14.44 -25.41 -1.00
CA PRO A 42 -13.01 -25.53 -1.33
C PRO A 42 -12.55 -24.43 -2.32
N PRO A 43 -11.23 -24.24 -2.56
CA PRO A 43 -10.75 -23.24 -3.51
C PRO A 43 -11.39 -23.38 -4.91
N LEU A 44 -11.57 -22.26 -5.61
CA LEU A 44 -12.14 -22.24 -6.96
C LEU A 44 -11.08 -22.61 -7.98
N ARG A 45 -11.36 -23.61 -8.82
CA ARG A 45 -10.48 -24.05 -9.92
C ARG A 45 -10.74 -23.22 -11.17
N ILE A 46 -9.69 -22.61 -11.71
CA ILE A 46 -9.68 -21.92 -12.99
C ILE A 46 -8.79 -22.69 -13.96
N ASN A 47 -9.38 -23.21 -15.04
CA ASN A 47 -8.69 -23.98 -16.07
C ASN A 47 -8.20 -23.08 -17.19
N LYS A 48 -7.19 -23.55 -17.91
CA LYS A 48 -6.71 -22.94 -19.16
C LYS A 48 -7.78 -22.94 -20.25
N VAL A 49 -7.71 -21.97 -21.15
CA VAL A 49 -8.47 -21.92 -22.42
C VAL A 49 -7.51 -21.87 -23.60
N GLU A 50 -8.01 -22.19 -24.79
CA GLU A 50 -7.19 -22.18 -26.00
C GLU A 50 -7.24 -20.82 -26.71
N THR A 51 -8.32 -20.06 -26.52
CA THR A 51 -8.57 -18.79 -27.22
C THR A 51 -8.99 -17.67 -26.27
N MET A 52 -8.75 -16.42 -26.67
CA MET A 52 -9.04 -15.25 -25.84
C MET A 52 -10.55 -14.97 -25.76
N GLU A 53 -11.30 -15.40 -26.77
CA GLU A 53 -12.76 -15.24 -26.89
C GLU A 53 -13.55 -16.05 -25.85
N GLU A 54 -12.93 -17.08 -25.27
CA GLU A 54 -13.52 -17.88 -24.19
C GLU A 54 -13.50 -17.15 -22.83
N ILE A 55 -12.82 -16.00 -22.74
CA ILE A 55 -12.54 -15.32 -21.49
C ILE A 55 -13.54 -14.21 -21.20
N ASP A 56 -14.19 -14.32 -20.04
CA ASP A 56 -15.04 -13.27 -19.48
C ASP A 56 -14.20 -12.29 -18.62
N TYR A 57 -13.63 -11.29 -19.27
CA TYR A 57 -12.81 -10.25 -18.62
C TYR A 57 -13.57 -9.33 -17.65
N SER A 58 -14.91 -9.42 -17.58
CA SER A 58 -15.70 -8.71 -16.57
C SER A 58 -15.53 -9.30 -15.17
N LYS A 59 -14.99 -10.52 -15.09
CA LYS A 59 -14.75 -11.28 -13.86
C LYS A 59 -13.25 -11.42 -13.56
N ILE A 60 -12.92 -11.46 -12.27
CA ILE A 60 -11.54 -11.72 -11.79
C ILE A 60 -11.04 -13.07 -12.32
N GLU A 61 -11.93 -14.06 -12.33
CA GLU A 61 -11.71 -15.41 -12.85
C GLU A 61 -11.27 -15.38 -14.31
N GLY A 62 -11.86 -14.52 -15.14
CA GLY A 62 -11.49 -14.38 -16.54
C GLY A 62 -10.09 -13.80 -16.71
N LEU A 63 -9.73 -12.77 -15.95
CA LEU A 63 -8.36 -12.23 -16.00
C LEU A 63 -7.31 -13.26 -15.55
N LEU A 64 -7.59 -14.05 -14.50
CA LEU A 64 -6.70 -15.14 -14.08
C LEU A 64 -6.62 -16.27 -15.11
N GLN A 65 -7.74 -16.60 -15.75
CA GLN A 65 -7.78 -17.56 -16.85
C GLN A 65 -6.95 -17.08 -18.03
N SER A 66 -7.02 -15.79 -18.38
CA SER A 66 -6.14 -15.16 -19.36
C SER A 66 -4.68 -15.32 -18.95
N TYR A 67 -4.37 -14.92 -17.72
CA TYR A 67 -3.01 -14.92 -17.19
C TYR A 67 -2.34 -16.31 -17.24
N LEU A 68 -3.13 -17.36 -17.04
CA LEU A 68 -2.73 -18.78 -17.15
C LEU A 68 -2.59 -19.26 -18.61
N SER A 69 -3.40 -18.71 -19.52
CA SER A 69 -3.56 -19.22 -20.90
C SER A 69 -2.77 -18.44 -21.94
N ALA A 70 -2.30 -17.24 -21.60
CA ALA A 70 -1.63 -16.33 -22.52
C ALA A 70 -0.37 -16.97 -23.13
N SER A 71 -0.46 -17.28 -24.43
CA SER A 71 0.50 -18.11 -25.16
C SER A 71 1.35 -17.32 -26.17
N ASN A 72 1.26 -16.00 -26.13
CA ASN A 72 2.08 -15.07 -26.90
C ASN A 72 2.12 -13.69 -26.22
N MET A 73 3.05 -12.83 -26.65
CA MET A 73 3.26 -11.51 -26.04
C MET A 73 2.08 -10.54 -26.25
N GLU A 74 1.40 -10.62 -27.40
CA GLU A 74 0.24 -9.77 -27.71
C GLU A 74 -0.91 -10.00 -26.74
N TRP A 75 -1.22 -11.28 -26.46
CA TRP A 75 -2.20 -11.66 -25.46
C TRP A 75 -1.82 -11.13 -24.08
N VAL A 76 -0.57 -11.35 -23.63
CA VAL A 76 -0.16 -10.87 -22.31
C VAL A 76 -0.30 -9.36 -22.18
N ARG A 77 0.06 -8.59 -23.21
CA ARG A 77 -0.10 -7.12 -23.18
C ARG A 77 -1.54 -6.69 -22.94
N ASN A 78 -2.52 -7.40 -23.51
CA ASN A 78 -3.94 -7.11 -23.30
C ASN A 78 -4.41 -7.31 -21.83
N GLU A 79 -3.61 -7.95 -20.98
CA GLU A 79 -3.93 -8.15 -19.55
C GLU A 79 -3.59 -6.93 -18.71
N TYR A 80 -2.74 -6.04 -19.21
CA TYR A 80 -2.27 -4.85 -18.51
C TYR A 80 -2.96 -3.61 -19.05
N LEU A 81 -3.15 -2.62 -18.17
CA LEU A 81 -3.78 -1.35 -18.54
C LEU A 81 -2.80 -0.39 -19.26
N LEU A 82 -1.51 -0.53 -18.96
CA LEU A 82 -0.43 0.30 -19.51
C LEU A 82 0.45 -0.54 -20.43
N ASP A 83 0.50 -0.15 -21.71
CA ASP A 83 1.34 -0.83 -22.72
C ASP A 83 2.84 -0.75 -22.42
N SER A 84 3.25 0.22 -21.59
CA SER A 84 4.64 0.43 -21.19
C SER A 84 5.11 -0.53 -20.09
N VAL A 85 4.25 -1.39 -19.56
CA VAL A 85 4.63 -2.37 -18.53
C VAL A 85 5.64 -3.35 -19.11
N LEU A 86 6.78 -3.50 -18.41
CA LEU A 86 7.77 -4.49 -18.76
C LEU A 86 7.25 -5.89 -18.41
N ILE A 87 7.07 -6.73 -19.44
CA ILE A 87 6.59 -8.11 -19.29
C ILE A 87 7.79 -9.06 -19.38
N GLY A 88 8.07 -9.79 -18.29
CA GLY A 88 9.20 -10.72 -18.17
C GLY A 88 8.99 -12.12 -18.77
N ARG A 89 8.07 -12.30 -19.72
CA ARG A 89 7.76 -13.59 -20.35
C ARG A 89 8.44 -13.71 -21.71
N ASP A 90 9.01 -14.88 -21.99
CA ASP A 90 9.73 -15.18 -23.23
C ASP A 90 9.06 -16.31 -24.05
N GLN A 91 9.68 -16.68 -25.17
CA GLN A 91 9.14 -17.71 -26.05
C GLN A 91 9.10 -19.10 -25.39
N GLU A 92 10.06 -19.43 -24.52
CA GLU A 92 10.08 -20.71 -23.80
C GLU A 92 8.89 -20.80 -22.85
N HIS A 93 8.57 -19.71 -22.14
CA HIS A 93 7.37 -19.61 -21.32
C HIS A 93 6.10 -19.87 -22.14
N PHE A 94 5.95 -19.20 -23.28
CA PHE A 94 4.78 -19.36 -24.16
C PHE A 94 4.65 -20.79 -24.70
N ASP A 95 5.76 -21.40 -25.08
CA ASP A 95 5.77 -22.79 -25.55
C ASP A 95 5.42 -23.78 -24.43
N ALA A 96 5.77 -23.47 -23.18
CA ALA A 96 5.36 -24.25 -22.02
C ALA A 96 3.85 -24.13 -21.76
N VAL A 97 3.27 -22.91 -21.83
CA VAL A 97 1.83 -22.68 -21.67
C VAL A 97 1.02 -23.45 -22.73
N LYS A 98 1.48 -23.46 -23.99
CA LYS A 98 0.85 -24.24 -25.06
C LYS A 98 0.84 -25.75 -24.79
N LYS A 99 1.88 -26.26 -24.11
CA LYS A 99 2.04 -27.68 -23.76
C LYS A 99 1.39 -28.07 -22.42
N ALA A 100 0.94 -27.09 -21.62
CA ALA A 100 0.28 -27.33 -20.35
C ALA A 100 -1.04 -28.12 -20.53
N THR A 101 -1.31 -29.06 -19.63
CA THR A 101 -2.46 -29.97 -19.72
C THR A 101 -3.68 -29.42 -18.99
N SER A 102 -4.83 -30.06 -19.11
CA SER A 102 -6.04 -29.72 -18.33
C SER A 102 -5.86 -29.92 -16.82
N GLU A 103 -4.82 -30.66 -16.41
CA GLU A 103 -4.45 -30.86 -15.01
C GLU A 103 -3.62 -29.71 -14.43
N ASP A 104 -3.18 -28.78 -15.29
CA ASP A 104 -2.55 -27.53 -14.88
C ASP A 104 -3.62 -26.44 -14.71
N TYR A 105 -3.74 -25.86 -13.51
CA TYR A 105 -4.81 -24.91 -13.18
C TYR A 105 -4.39 -23.88 -12.13
N ILE A 106 -5.20 -22.82 -12.02
CA ILE A 106 -5.15 -21.86 -10.92
C ILE A 106 -6.18 -22.24 -9.84
N GLN A 107 -5.81 -22.12 -8.58
CA GLN A 107 -6.72 -22.15 -7.43
C GLN A 107 -6.90 -20.74 -6.88
N ILE A 108 -8.12 -20.23 -6.88
CA ILE A 108 -8.44 -18.99 -6.14
C ILE A 108 -8.88 -19.38 -4.73
N GLU A 109 -8.22 -18.82 -3.73
CA GLU A 109 -8.50 -19.08 -2.31
C GLU A 109 -9.29 -17.96 -1.68
N ALA A 110 -8.91 -16.73 -1.97
CA ALA A 110 -9.58 -15.54 -1.46
C ALA A 110 -9.42 -14.36 -2.42
N THR A 111 -10.44 -13.50 -2.44
CA THR A 111 -10.37 -12.17 -3.07
C THR A 111 -10.61 -11.10 -2.03
N TYR A 112 -9.81 -10.04 -2.09
CA TYR A 112 -9.90 -8.85 -1.27
C TYR A 112 -10.25 -7.69 -2.21
N LYS A 113 -11.49 -7.18 -2.16
CA LYS A 113 -11.95 -6.12 -3.08
C LYS A 113 -12.20 -4.83 -2.32
N PHE A 114 -11.79 -3.70 -2.87
CA PHE A 114 -11.94 -2.39 -2.23
C PHE A 114 -12.09 -1.28 -3.28
N GLY A 115 -12.54 -0.11 -2.84
CA GLY A 115 -12.56 1.10 -3.65
C GLY A 115 -11.42 2.04 -3.29
N LEU A 116 -10.84 2.71 -4.28
CA LEU A 116 -9.85 3.78 -4.12
C LEU A 116 -10.09 4.80 -5.23
N GLU A 117 -10.40 6.06 -4.90
CA GLU A 117 -10.47 7.15 -5.89
C GLU A 117 -11.36 6.82 -7.11
N ASP A 118 -12.60 6.39 -6.86
CA ASP A 118 -13.58 5.88 -7.85
C ASP A 118 -13.19 4.60 -8.60
N LYS A 119 -12.00 4.06 -8.35
CA LYS A 119 -11.55 2.79 -8.92
C LYS A 119 -11.98 1.64 -8.03
N LYS A 120 -12.32 0.53 -8.68
CA LYS A 120 -12.57 -0.74 -8.02
C LYS A 120 -11.33 -1.60 -8.15
N MET A 121 -10.72 -1.92 -7.02
CA MET A 121 -9.48 -2.66 -6.91
C MET A 121 -9.73 -4.05 -6.33
N ALA A 122 -8.82 -4.99 -6.62
CA ALA A 122 -8.81 -6.28 -5.97
C ALA A 122 -7.39 -6.84 -5.79
N TYR A 123 -7.15 -7.47 -4.64
CA TYR A 123 -6.08 -8.45 -4.49
C TYR A 123 -6.67 -9.85 -4.54
N VAL A 124 -6.00 -10.76 -5.24
CA VAL A 124 -6.44 -12.14 -5.36
C VAL A 124 -5.34 -13.06 -4.86
N LYS A 125 -5.61 -13.78 -3.78
CA LYS A 125 -4.74 -14.86 -3.32
C LYS A 125 -5.05 -16.12 -4.11
N TYR A 126 -4.05 -16.63 -4.80
CA TYR A 126 -4.20 -17.79 -5.66
C TYR A 126 -2.94 -18.66 -5.67
N SER A 127 -3.08 -19.88 -6.19
CA SER A 127 -1.94 -20.74 -6.42
C SER A 127 -1.97 -21.43 -7.78
N PHE A 128 -0.81 -21.50 -8.44
CA PHE A 128 -0.63 -22.32 -9.63
C PHE A 128 -0.34 -23.75 -9.27
N ILE A 129 -1.05 -24.65 -9.95
CA ILE A 129 -1.01 -26.09 -9.73
C ILE A 129 -0.63 -26.73 -11.03
N PHE A 130 0.59 -27.25 -11.09
CA PHE A 130 1.09 -27.97 -12.25
C PHE A 130 1.18 -29.45 -11.92
N GLU A 131 0.64 -30.33 -12.76
CA GLU A 131 0.57 -31.78 -12.53
C GLU A 131 1.93 -32.37 -12.11
N LYS A 132 3.00 -31.92 -12.76
CA LYS A 132 4.36 -32.47 -12.60
C LYS A 132 5.14 -31.87 -11.42
N LEU A 133 4.59 -30.88 -10.71
CA LEU A 133 5.26 -30.24 -9.58
C LEU A 133 4.68 -30.72 -8.25
N PRO A 134 5.54 -31.09 -7.28
CA PRO A 134 5.09 -31.57 -5.97
C PRO A 134 4.71 -30.44 -5.02
N PHE A 135 4.73 -29.17 -5.48
CA PHE A 135 4.36 -28.01 -4.68
C PHE A 135 3.58 -26.99 -5.53
N PRO A 136 2.72 -26.18 -4.91
CA PRO A 136 2.04 -25.09 -5.58
C PRO A 136 2.91 -23.83 -5.58
N PHE A 137 2.72 -22.94 -6.56
CA PHE A 137 3.23 -21.57 -6.48
C PHE A 137 2.13 -20.66 -5.96
N ILE A 138 2.27 -20.16 -4.73
CA ILE A 138 1.31 -19.24 -4.14
C ILE A 138 1.72 -17.81 -4.49
N ALA A 139 0.76 -17.02 -4.94
CA ALA A 139 0.98 -15.63 -5.31
C ALA A 139 -0.25 -14.78 -4.98
N VAL A 140 -0.05 -13.47 -5.06
CA VAL A 140 -1.12 -12.47 -4.98
C VAL A 140 -1.00 -11.59 -6.21
N LEU A 141 -2.12 -11.42 -6.92
CA LEU A 141 -2.20 -10.43 -8.00
C LEU A 141 -3.01 -9.24 -7.53
N SER A 142 -2.56 -8.04 -7.91
CA SER A 142 -3.35 -6.83 -7.82
C SER A 142 -4.03 -6.54 -9.15
N MET A 143 -5.27 -6.07 -9.08
CA MET A 143 -6.14 -5.86 -10.21
C MET A 143 -6.95 -4.58 -10.06
N GLU A 144 -7.23 -3.95 -11.19
CA GLU A 144 -8.05 -2.74 -11.30
C GLU A 144 -9.16 -2.98 -12.32
N TYR A 145 -10.39 -2.54 -12.00
CA TYR A 145 -11.54 -2.65 -12.87
C TYR A 145 -11.81 -1.33 -13.59
N VAL A 146 -11.65 -1.32 -14.92
CA VAL A 146 -11.79 -0.14 -15.77
C VAL A 146 -12.59 -0.53 -17.02
N ASN A 147 -13.53 0.32 -17.44
CA ASN A 147 -14.34 0.10 -18.66
C ASN A 147 -14.92 -1.31 -18.76
N GLU A 148 -15.57 -1.75 -17.67
CA GLU A 148 -16.22 -3.06 -17.53
C GLU A 148 -15.28 -4.29 -17.54
N ARG A 149 -13.97 -4.08 -17.42
CA ARG A 149 -12.94 -5.13 -17.50
C ARG A 149 -11.93 -5.06 -16.36
N TRP A 150 -11.49 -6.21 -15.86
CA TRP A 150 -10.34 -6.30 -14.96
C TRP A 150 -9.02 -6.29 -15.75
N TYR A 151 -8.04 -5.56 -15.21
CA TYR A 151 -6.66 -5.51 -15.67
C TYR A 151 -5.70 -5.81 -14.51
N LEU A 152 -4.53 -6.34 -14.83
CA LEU A 152 -3.43 -6.41 -13.88
C LEU A 152 -2.92 -5.00 -13.60
N SER A 153 -2.79 -4.68 -12.31
CA SER A 153 -2.38 -3.35 -11.85
C SER A 153 -1.19 -3.47 -10.90
N ASN A 154 -0.22 -2.56 -11.07
CA ASN A 154 0.92 -2.44 -10.18
C ASN A 154 0.67 -1.28 -9.24
N ILE A 155 -0.05 -1.54 -8.15
CA ILE A 155 -0.19 -0.57 -7.07
C ILE A 155 1.14 -0.52 -6.32
N LEU A 156 1.67 0.69 -6.15
CA LEU A 156 2.95 0.95 -5.50
C LEU A 156 2.84 0.80 -3.98
N ASN A 157 3.95 0.45 -3.35
CA ASN A 157 4.09 0.33 -1.90
C ASN A 157 3.04 -0.61 -1.26
N GLN A 158 2.93 -1.82 -1.80
CA GLN A 158 1.96 -2.81 -1.34
C GLN A 158 2.64 -4.06 -0.77
N GLY A 159 3.93 -3.96 -0.42
CA GLY A 159 4.72 -5.06 0.10
C GLY A 159 4.05 -5.74 1.29
N ALA A 160 3.63 -4.97 2.30
CA ALA A 160 2.90 -5.50 3.47
C ALA A 160 1.62 -6.25 3.07
N VAL A 161 0.85 -5.72 2.12
CA VAL A 161 -0.40 -6.36 1.67
C VAL A 161 -0.10 -7.67 0.94
N TYR A 162 0.86 -7.68 0.02
CA TYR A 162 1.27 -8.89 -0.70
C TYR A 162 1.83 -9.96 0.25
N GLU A 163 2.64 -9.55 1.22
CA GLU A 163 3.21 -10.42 2.24
C GLU A 163 2.11 -11.05 3.11
N LEU A 164 1.19 -10.24 3.63
CA LEU A 164 0.10 -10.72 4.47
C LEU A 164 -0.85 -11.64 3.71
N LEU A 165 -1.36 -11.18 2.56
CA LEU A 165 -2.30 -11.97 1.76
C LEU A 165 -1.65 -13.22 1.16
N GLY A 166 -0.37 -13.16 0.80
CA GLY A 166 0.34 -14.25 0.15
C GLY A 166 0.87 -15.31 1.10
N LYS A 167 1.35 -14.92 2.30
CA LYS A 167 2.08 -15.83 3.19
C LYS A 167 1.26 -16.42 4.33
N PHE A 168 0.08 -15.89 4.61
CA PHE A 168 -0.72 -16.29 5.78
C PHE A 168 -1.99 -17.05 5.40
N LYS A 169 -2.47 -17.85 6.36
CA LYS A 169 -3.68 -18.66 6.19
C LYS A 169 -4.91 -17.74 6.10
N VAL A 170 -5.83 -18.09 5.21
CA VAL A 170 -7.10 -17.37 5.03
C VAL A 170 -7.91 -17.20 6.33
N PRO A 171 -8.02 -18.23 7.22
CA PRO A 171 -8.65 -18.07 8.53
C PRO A 171 -7.98 -17.03 9.43
N PHE A 172 -6.64 -16.96 9.48
CA PHE A 172 -5.93 -15.96 10.27
C PHE A 172 -6.19 -14.54 9.77
N LEU A 173 -6.18 -14.33 8.45
CA LEU A 173 -6.52 -13.04 7.86
C LEU A 173 -7.96 -12.61 8.19
N LYS A 174 -8.89 -13.57 8.21
CA LYS A 174 -10.28 -13.33 8.62
C LYS A 174 -10.36 -12.91 10.09
N ASP A 175 -9.65 -13.58 10.99
CA ASP A 175 -9.58 -13.25 12.41
C ASP A 175 -9.04 -11.83 12.61
N PHE A 176 -7.93 -11.49 11.92
CA PHE A 176 -7.39 -10.13 11.91
C PHE A 176 -8.39 -9.09 11.42
N PHE A 177 -9.06 -9.30 10.27
CA PHE A 177 -10.05 -8.35 9.74
C PHE A 177 -11.26 -8.19 10.67
N THR A 178 -11.62 -9.21 11.45
CA THR A 178 -12.65 -9.10 12.49
C THR A 178 -12.16 -8.45 13.78
N GLY A 179 -10.85 -8.30 13.95
CA GLY A 179 -10.22 -7.81 15.16
C GLY A 179 -10.37 -8.76 16.35
N LYS A 180 -10.52 -10.07 16.11
CA LYS A 180 -10.74 -11.10 17.14
C LYS A 180 -10.07 -12.41 16.76
N SER A 181 -9.42 -13.05 17.73
CA SER A 181 -8.93 -14.43 17.59
C SER A 181 -9.57 -15.39 18.59
N SER A 182 -9.50 -16.68 18.29
CA SER A 182 -9.89 -17.75 19.22
C SER A 182 -8.82 -18.06 20.27
N THR A 183 -7.59 -17.60 20.11
CA THR A 183 -6.51 -17.78 21.09
C THR A 183 -6.08 -16.44 21.68
N GLU A 184 -5.82 -16.43 23.00
CA GLU A 184 -5.40 -15.22 23.73
C GLU A 184 -4.11 -14.61 23.14
N THR A 185 -3.15 -15.47 22.76
CA THR A 185 -1.89 -15.05 22.14
C THR A 185 -2.10 -14.26 20.85
N TRP A 186 -2.92 -14.79 19.93
CA TRP A 186 -3.18 -14.13 18.65
C TRP A 186 -4.12 -12.94 18.80
N ASP A 187 -5.02 -12.97 19.77
CA ASP A 187 -5.89 -11.85 20.07
C ASP A 187 -5.05 -10.63 20.49
N SER A 188 -4.07 -10.81 21.38
CA SER A 188 -3.14 -9.74 21.78
C SER A 188 -2.39 -9.12 20.59
N ILE A 189 -1.84 -9.95 19.69
CA ILE A 189 -1.15 -9.46 18.48
C ILE A 189 -2.11 -8.68 17.57
N ILE A 190 -3.34 -9.18 17.38
CA ILE A 190 -4.36 -8.50 16.56
C ILE A 190 -4.80 -7.19 17.21
N GLN A 191 -4.99 -7.14 18.53
CA GLN A 191 -5.32 -5.89 19.24
C GLN A 191 -4.19 -4.86 19.12
N ASN A 192 -2.93 -5.29 19.24
CA ASN A 192 -1.75 -4.43 19.07
C ASN A 192 -1.49 -4.03 17.61
N SER A 193 -2.28 -4.53 16.67
CA SER A 193 -2.20 -4.21 15.24
C SER A 193 -3.37 -3.33 14.79
N LYS A 194 -3.92 -2.54 15.71
CA LYS A 194 -4.98 -1.58 15.44
C LYS A 194 -4.45 -0.16 15.54
N ASN A 195 -4.96 0.72 14.68
CA ASN A 195 -4.61 2.12 14.71
C ASN A 195 -5.33 2.88 15.84
N ARG A 196 -5.04 4.18 15.96
CA ARG A 196 -5.67 5.09 16.94
C ARG A 196 -7.20 5.13 16.90
N ASN A 197 -7.78 4.81 15.73
CA ASN A 197 -9.22 4.75 15.51
C ASN A 197 -9.80 3.34 15.77
N ASN A 198 -9.02 2.45 16.40
CA ASN A 198 -9.36 1.06 16.71
C ASN A 198 -9.72 0.22 15.47
N LEU A 199 -9.25 0.62 14.28
CA LEU A 199 -9.38 -0.14 13.05
C LEU A 199 -8.20 -1.11 12.90
N PRO A 200 -8.40 -2.36 12.46
CA PRO A 200 -7.30 -3.24 12.06
C PRO A 200 -6.42 -2.54 11.02
N GLU A 201 -5.10 -2.55 11.23
CA GLU A 201 -4.15 -1.85 10.36
C GLU A 201 -3.13 -2.83 9.76
N ILE A 202 -3.09 -2.88 8.43
CA ILE A 202 -2.26 -3.81 7.65
C ILE A 202 -0.78 -3.61 7.98
N THR A 203 -0.30 -2.37 7.98
CA THR A 203 1.12 -2.05 8.21
C THR A 203 1.56 -2.44 9.62
N MET A 204 0.76 -2.14 10.65
CA MET A 204 1.05 -2.55 12.02
C MET A 204 1.06 -4.07 12.18
N LEU A 205 0.10 -4.78 11.58
CA LEU A 205 0.10 -6.24 11.62
C LEU A 205 1.37 -6.82 10.99
N PHE A 206 1.75 -6.33 9.81
CA PHE A 206 2.96 -6.75 9.13
C PHE A 206 4.20 -6.56 10.02
N ASN A 207 4.37 -5.38 10.61
CA ASN A 207 5.50 -5.07 11.49
C ASN A 207 5.50 -5.95 12.75
N ASN A 208 4.34 -6.18 13.37
CA ASN A 208 4.21 -7.06 14.53
C ASN A 208 4.56 -8.51 14.19
N LEU A 209 4.18 -8.98 13.00
CA LEU A 209 4.49 -10.33 12.54
C LEU A 209 5.97 -10.51 12.17
N GLU A 210 6.62 -9.50 11.59
CA GLU A 210 8.07 -9.54 11.34
C GLU A 210 8.88 -9.52 12.65
N LYS A 211 8.48 -8.73 13.64
CA LYS A 211 9.05 -8.80 15.00
C LYS A 211 8.84 -10.19 15.63
N LEU A 212 7.65 -10.77 15.45
CA LEU A 212 7.33 -12.10 15.96
C LEU A 212 8.17 -13.19 15.29
N LYS A 213 8.39 -13.10 13.98
CA LYS A 213 9.24 -14.03 13.23
C LYS A 213 10.67 -14.08 13.78
N ILE A 214 11.21 -12.94 14.21
CA ILE A 214 12.55 -12.86 14.82
C ILE A 214 12.54 -13.43 16.25
N SER A 215 11.56 -13.03 17.07
CA SER A 215 11.51 -13.37 18.50
C SER A 215 10.95 -14.76 18.81
N ASN A 216 9.98 -15.24 18.03
CA ASN A 216 9.30 -16.53 18.19
C ASN A 216 8.80 -17.09 16.83
N ASN A 217 9.73 -17.60 16.03
CA ASN A 217 9.45 -18.15 14.70
C ASN A 217 8.48 -19.36 14.72
N ASN A 218 8.38 -20.11 15.83
CA ASN A 218 7.47 -21.24 15.91
C ASN A 218 6.01 -20.77 15.93
N LEU A 219 5.71 -19.80 16.80
CA LEU A 219 4.40 -19.16 16.83
C LEU A 219 4.09 -18.50 15.48
N TYR A 220 5.03 -17.74 14.91
CA TYR A 220 4.88 -17.15 13.58
C TYR A 220 4.46 -18.18 12.49
N LYS A 221 5.03 -19.39 12.51
CA LYS A 221 4.68 -20.46 11.54
C LYS A 221 3.25 -21.00 11.68
N GLU A 222 2.60 -20.87 12.85
CA GLU A 222 1.24 -21.40 13.06
C GLU A 222 0.20 -20.74 12.14
N VAL A 223 0.40 -19.45 11.83
CA VAL A 223 -0.51 -18.63 11.03
C VAL A 223 -0.08 -18.53 9.56
N ARG A 224 1.12 -19.02 9.22
CA ARG A 224 1.60 -19.08 7.85
C ARG A 224 0.90 -20.16 7.06
N ASP A 225 0.75 -19.91 5.75
CA ASP A 225 0.27 -20.92 4.82
C ASP A 225 1.15 -22.17 4.89
N GLU A 226 0.56 -23.32 5.21
CA GLU A 226 1.29 -24.57 5.45
C GLU A 226 2.07 -25.03 4.21
N ARG A 227 1.56 -24.69 3.02
CA ARG A 227 2.19 -25.04 1.74
C ARG A 227 3.53 -24.33 1.52
N LEU A 228 3.80 -23.26 2.27
CA LEU A 228 5.09 -22.55 2.25
C LEU A 228 6.13 -23.14 3.20
N ILE A 229 5.73 -24.07 4.06
CA ILE A 229 6.58 -24.62 5.13
C ILE A 229 6.64 -26.15 5.14
N SER A 230 5.70 -26.84 4.48
CA SER A 230 5.62 -28.31 4.42
C SER A 230 5.28 -28.79 3.01
N GLN A 231 5.90 -29.91 2.62
CA GLN A 231 5.65 -30.59 1.34
C GLN A 231 4.47 -31.58 1.41
N ASP A 232 4.02 -31.95 2.62
CA ASP A 232 3.00 -32.98 2.83
C ASP A 232 1.56 -32.43 2.78
N VAL A 233 1.40 -31.14 2.52
CA VAL A 233 0.09 -30.49 2.51
C VAL A 233 -0.65 -30.85 1.23
N ASN A 234 -1.85 -31.42 1.37
CA ASN A 234 -2.71 -31.64 0.21
C ASN A 234 -3.25 -30.30 -0.32
N PHE A 235 -2.70 -29.85 -1.45
CA PHE A 235 -3.12 -28.61 -2.10
C PHE A 235 -4.04 -28.84 -3.31
N ARG A 236 -4.12 -30.05 -3.87
CA ARG A 236 -4.90 -30.35 -5.10
C ARG A 236 -6.38 -30.60 -4.81
N ASN A 237 -7.04 -29.65 -4.16
CA ASN A 237 -8.40 -29.79 -3.64
C ASN A 237 -9.43 -28.82 -4.26
N ALA A 238 -9.04 -28.08 -5.31
CA ALA A 238 -9.92 -27.11 -5.95
C ALA A 238 -11.07 -27.75 -6.72
N LYS A 239 -12.19 -27.03 -6.80
CA LYS A 239 -13.37 -27.44 -7.58
C LYS A 239 -13.81 -26.33 -8.52
N LEU A 240 -14.40 -26.71 -9.66
CA LEU A 240 -15.00 -25.77 -10.61
C LEU A 240 -16.15 -24.96 -9.98
N ASN A 241 -16.86 -25.57 -9.04
CA ASN A 241 -17.88 -24.89 -8.24
C ASN A 241 -17.40 -24.81 -6.80
N SER A 242 -17.33 -23.60 -6.25
CA SER A 242 -16.90 -23.32 -4.89
C SER A 242 -18.00 -22.57 -4.13
N LYS A 243 -18.13 -22.88 -2.83
CA LYS A 243 -18.95 -22.06 -1.93
C LYS A 243 -18.16 -20.81 -1.56
N GLN A 244 -18.78 -19.65 -1.80
CA GLN A 244 -18.22 -18.36 -1.44
C GLN A 244 -18.75 -17.91 -0.07
N GLU A 245 -17.86 -17.57 0.85
CA GLU A 245 -18.19 -16.81 2.06
C GLU A 245 -17.72 -15.37 1.86
N LYS A 246 -18.65 -14.42 1.82
CA LYS A 246 -18.36 -12.99 1.66
C LYS A 246 -18.57 -12.26 2.97
N LYS A 247 -17.61 -11.41 3.34
CA LYS A 247 -17.72 -10.50 4.48
C LYS A 247 -17.14 -9.14 4.13
N SER A 248 -17.77 -8.11 4.66
CA SER A 248 -17.29 -6.73 4.53
C SER A 248 -16.62 -6.29 5.83
N PHE A 249 -15.49 -5.61 5.70
CA PHE A 249 -14.69 -5.10 6.81
C PHE A 249 -14.30 -3.64 6.54
N LYS A 250 -14.13 -2.86 7.60
CA LYS A 250 -13.49 -1.55 7.54
C LYS A 250 -12.12 -1.66 8.21
N LEU A 251 -11.07 -1.30 7.50
CA LEU A 251 -9.69 -1.42 7.98
C LEU A 251 -8.81 -0.28 7.46
N SER A 252 -7.63 -0.11 8.05
CA SER A 252 -6.61 0.86 7.69
C SER A 252 -5.60 0.23 6.72
N HIS A 253 -5.46 0.77 5.52
CA HIS A 253 -4.67 0.20 4.42
C HIS A 253 -3.58 1.16 3.93
N PRO A 254 -2.34 0.69 3.67
CA PRO A 254 -1.23 1.55 3.24
C PRO A 254 -1.36 2.01 1.79
N PHE A 255 -0.99 3.27 1.57
CA PHE A 255 -0.84 3.94 0.27
C PHE A 255 0.38 4.87 0.31
N ILE A 256 0.74 5.44 -0.85
CA ILE A 256 1.79 6.45 -0.95
C ILE A 256 1.21 7.77 -1.44
N TYR A 257 1.81 8.86 -0.99
CA TYR A 257 1.62 10.16 -1.63
C TYR A 257 2.33 10.17 -2.99
N ASP A 258 1.76 10.87 -3.97
CA ASP A 258 2.34 10.96 -5.32
C ASP A 258 3.72 11.65 -5.27
N ASN A 259 3.81 12.71 -4.47
CA ASN A 259 5.04 13.46 -4.23
C ASN A 259 4.92 14.26 -2.92
N ILE A 260 6.01 14.34 -2.16
CA ILE A 260 6.12 15.25 -1.00
C ILE A 260 7.39 16.08 -1.12
N ARG A 261 7.26 17.38 -0.81
CA ARG A 261 8.37 18.33 -0.74
C ARG A 261 8.32 19.12 0.55
N PHE A 262 9.49 19.48 1.07
CA PHE A 262 9.64 20.30 2.25
C PHE A 262 10.40 21.57 1.93
N GLN A 263 9.99 22.69 2.53
CA GLN A 263 10.64 24.00 2.40
C GLN A 263 10.66 24.72 3.74
N LYS A 264 11.83 25.26 4.13
CA LYS A 264 11.95 26.24 5.21
C LYS A 264 11.82 27.65 4.65
N TYR A 265 11.08 28.51 5.35
CA TYR A 265 11.07 29.94 5.05
C TYR A 265 12.33 30.60 5.59
N LYS A 266 12.68 31.75 5.01
CA LYS A 266 13.86 32.51 5.44
C LYS A 266 13.55 33.33 6.68
N SER A 267 14.57 33.63 7.49
CA SER A 267 14.42 34.46 8.69
C SER A 267 13.89 35.87 8.42
N ASN A 268 14.05 36.39 7.20
CA ASN A 268 13.49 37.67 6.77
C ASN A 268 12.02 37.60 6.33
N GLU A 269 11.36 36.46 6.50
CA GLU A 269 9.91 36.28 6.33
C GLU A 269 9.18 36.29 7.69
N ALA A 270 9.68 37.14 8.59
CA ALA A 270 9.08 37.49 9.87
C ALA A 270 8.24 38.77 9.75
N ASP A 271 7.29 38.93 10.66
CA ASP A 271 6.43 40.11 10.81
C ASP A 271 5.64 40.51 9.54
N LEU A 272 5.24 39.52 8.74
CA LEU A 272 4.46 39.74 7.53
C LEU A 272 3.04 40.21 7.89
N VAL A 273 2.66 41.38 7.38
CA VAL A 273 1.30 41.94 7.50
C VAL A 273 0.71 42.13 6.11
N ARG A 274 -0.61 42.12 6.01
CA ARG A 274 -1.32 42.38 4.76
C ARG A 274 -1.19 43.85 4.35
N ASN A 275 -0.41 44.12 3.32
CA ASN A 275 -0.24 45.43 2.70
C ASN A 275 0.05 45.24 1.20
N GLU A 276 0.12 46.33 0.42
CA GLU A 276 0.32 46.27 -1.03
C GLU A 276 1.61 45.52 -1.43
N GLU A 277 2.71 45.74 -0.70
CA GLU A 277 4.00 45.10 -0.96
C GLU A 277 3.96 43.57 -0.73
N THR A 278 3.37 43.13 0.39
CA THR A 278 3.27 41.71 0.71
C THR A 278 2.23 40.98 -0.14
N GLU A 279 1.12 41.65 -0.49
CA GLU A 279 0.13 41.12 -1.42
C GLU A 279 0.72 40.94 -2.82
N GLU A 280 1.52 41.88 -3.30
CA GLU A 280 2.22 41.75 -4.59
C GLU A 280 3.22 40.59 -4.55
N LYS A 281 4.05 40.51 -3.50
CA LYS A 281 5.05 39.45 -3.30
C LYS A 281 4.43 38.05 -3.36
N TYR A 282 3.26 37.85 -2.75
CA TYR A 282 2.60 36.54 -2.63
C TYR A 282 1.38 36.36 -3.55
N SER A 283 1.18 37.26 -4.51
CA SER A 283 -0.02 37.31 -5.39
C SER A 283 -0.43 35.99 -6.05
N ASN A 284 0.52 35.08 -6.30
CA ASN A 284 0.27 33.76 -6.90
C ASN A 284 0.73 32.61 -6.01
N SER A 285 0.62 32.77 -4.69
CA SER A 285 1.19 31.86 -3.70
C SER A 285 0.17 31.56 -2.58
N PRO A 286 0.18 30.35 -2.00
CA PRO A 286 -0.75 29.98 -0.92
C PRO A 286 -0.63 30.88 0.32
N GLU A 287 0.55 31.46 0.57
CA GLU A 287 0.85 32.36 1.68
C GLU A 287 -0.04 33.62 1.69
N LEU A 288 -0.51 34.07 0.53
CA LEU A 288 -1.43 35.20 0.42
C LEU A 288 -2.70 34.98 1.26
N THR A 289 -3.18 33.74 1.35
CA THR A 289 -4.39 33.38 2.10
C THR A 289 -4.22 33.51 3.61
N LEU A 290 -2.97 33.52 4.10
CA LEU A 290 -2.62 33.62 5.52
C LEU A 290 -2.43 35.07 5.98
N LEU A 291 -2.18 35.99 5.04
CA LEU A 291 -1.91 37.39 5.34
C LEU A 291 -3.11 38.03 6.04
N SER A 292 -2.83 38.74 7.13
CA SER A 292 -3.82 39.44 7.92
C SER A 292 -3.27 40.78 8.42
N ASN A 293 -4.10 41.55 9.13
CA ASN A 293 -3.65 42.78 9.79
C ASN A 293 -2.75 42.50 11.01
N ILE A 294 -2.68 41.24 11.44
CA ILE A 294 -1.81 40.78 12.52
C ILE A 294 -0.53 40.22 11.88
N PRO A 295 0.66 40.61 12.38
CA PRO A 295 1.92 40.07 11.89
C PRO A 295 1.97 38.55 12.02
N ILE A 296 2.46 37.89 10.97
CA ILE A 296 2.76 36.45 10.97
C ILE A 296 4.25 36.22 10.68
N GLN A 297 4.79 35.14 11.24
CA GLN A 297 6.12 34.63 10.90
C GLN A 297 5.97 33.26 10.26
N LEU A 298 6.36 33.12 8.99
CA LEU A 298 6.33 31.83 8.31
C LEU A 298 7.50 30.95 8.78
N LEU A 299 7.25 29.67 9.09
CA LEU A 299 8.27 28.75 9.61
C LEU A 299 8.70 27.71 8.58
N ASN A 300 7.76 26.88 8.12
CA ASN A 300 8.00 25.88 7.07
C ASN A 300 6.74 25.58 6.28
N LYS A 301 6.91 24.93 5.12
CA LYS A 301 5.85 24.46 4.24
C LYS A 301 6.15 23.03 3.79
N VAL A 302 5.14 22.16 3.89
CA VAL A 302 5.13 20.85 3.26
C VAL A 302 4.15 20.89 2.09
N ILE A 303 4.61 20.48 0.91
CA ILE A 303 3.79 20.38 -0.29
C ILE A 303 3.50 18.89 -0.51
N VAL A 304 2.22 18.54 -0.58
CA VAL A 304 1.74 17.16 -0.74
C VAL A 304 0.92 17.06 -2.02
N PHE A 305 1.28 16.09 -2.87
CA PHE A 305 0.49 15.71 -4.04
C PHE A 305 -0.25 14.41 -3.73
N LYS A 306 -1.57 14.45 -3.87
CA LYS A 306 -2.46 13.30 -3.66
C LYS A 306 -3.66 13.45 -4.60
N GLU A 307 -4.04 12.40 -5.31
CA GLU A 307 -5.26 12.40 -6.15
C GLU A 307 -5.25 13.50 -7.23
N ASN A 308 -4.08 13.82 -7.80
CA ASN A 308 -3.87 14.98 -8.70
C ASN A 308 -4.19 16.36 -8.06
N LYS A 309 -4.34 16.43 -6.73
CA LYS A 309 -4.48 17.67 -5.98
C LYS A 309 -3.16 18.01 -5.30
N GLU A 310 -2.86 19.31 -5.28
CA GLU A 310 -1.72 19.86 -4.55
C GLU A 310 -2.23 20.55 -3.27
N TYR A 311 -1.64 20.17 -2.14
CA TYR A 311 -1.89 20.74 -0.83
C TYR A 311 -0.61 21.37 -0.29
N HIS A 312 -0.76 22.54 0.33
CA HIS A 312 0.31 23.23 1.04
C HIS A 312 -0.03 23.26 2.52
N VAL A 313 0.74 22.55 3.34
CA VAL A 313 0.64 22.57 4.79
C VAL A 313 1.66 23.59 5.30
N ILE A 314 1.17 24.76 5.71
CA ILE A 314 2.02 25.90 6.06
C ILE A 314 1.98 26.12 7.56
N LYS A 315 3.15 26.04 8.20
CA LYS A 315 3.34 26.35 9.61
C LYS A 315 3.82 27.78 9.79
N TYR A 316 3.20 28.51 10.70
CA TYR A 316 3.52 29.90 10.98
C TYR A 316 3.26 30.26 12.45
N VAL A 317 3.76 31.41 12.89
CA VAL A 317 3.47 32.00 14.20
C VAL A 317 2.56 33.21 14.01
N LYS A 318 1.49 33.28 14.80
CA LYS A 318 0.57 34.41 14.87
C LYS A 318 0.18 34.62 16.32
N ASN A 319 0.28 35.86 16.82
CA ASN A 319 0.03 36.18 18.24
C ASN A 319 0.82 35.30 19.22
N ASN A 320 2.09 34.99 18.92
CA ASN A 320 2.94 34.07 19.70
C ASN A 320 2.43 32.61 19.78
N ALA A 321 1.40 32.25 19.03
CA ALA A 321 0.93 30.87 18.89
C ALA A 321 1.39 30.30 17.55
N LYS A 322 1.80 29.03 17.54
CA LYS A 322 2.08 28.30 16.32
C LYS A 322 0.77 27.80 15.73
N GLU A 323 0.56 28.08 14.47
CA GLU A 323 -0.61 27.68 13.70
C GLU A 323 -0.14 26.89 12.47
N VAL A 324 -1.02 25.99 11.99
CA VAL A 324 -0.83 25.28 10.73
C VAL A 324 -2.13 25.38 9.94
N ASP A 325 -2.02 25.83 8.70
CA ASP A 325 -3.13 25.83 7.76
C ASP A 325 -2.81 24.94 6.56
N VAL A 326 -3.85 24.23 6.09
CA VAL A 326 -3.82 23.50 4.84
C VAL A 326 -4.44 24.36 3.75
N VAL A 327 -3.67 24.69 2.72
CA VAL A 327 -4.12 25.51 1.59
C VAL A 327 -4.08 24.67 0.31
N SER A 328 -5.11 24.76 -0.51
CA SER A 328 -5.13 24.12 -1.84
C SER A 328 -5.62 25.07 -2.91
N LEU A 329 -5.22 24.81 -4.15
CA LEU A 329 -5.66 25.55 -5.32
C LEU A 329 -6.94 24.93 -5.89
N ASN A 330 -8.00 25.72 -6.00
CA ASN A 330 -9.23 25.30 -6.68
C ASN A 330 -9.65 26.37 -7.67
N ASN A 331 -9.78 26.01 -8.95
CA ASN A 331 -10.12 26.93 -10.05
C ASN A 331 -9.21 28.17 -10.11
N GLY A 332 -7.91 27.99 -9.86
CA GLY A 332 -6.93 29.08 -9.87
C GLY A 332 -6.94 29.97 -8.62
N ILE A 333 -7.74 29.65 -7.60
CA ILE A 333 -7.82 30.41 -6.34
C ILE A 333 -7.35 29.54 -5.17
N TYR A 334 -6.38 30.04 -4.40
CA TYR A 334 -5.94 29.40 -3.17
C TYR A 334 -6.98 29.59 -2.05
N SER A 335 -7.27 28.53 -1.32
CA SER A 335 -8.19 28.57 -0.17
C SER A 335 -7.75 27.64 0.95
N ILE A 336 -7.95 28.09 2.19
CA ILE A 336 -7.77 27.27 3.39
C ILE A 336 -8.81 26.14 3.37
N LYS A 337 -8.36 24.93 3.71
CA LYS A 337 -9.16 23.71 3.79
C LYS A 337 -9.17 23.16 5.20
N ASN A 338 -10.21 22.40 5.49
CA ASN A 338 -10.19 21.47 6.60
C ASN A 338 -9.22 20.33 6.22
N GLY A 339 -8.11 20.17 6.95
CA GLY A 339 -6.98 19.32 6.58
C GLY A 339 -7.24 17.81 6.61
N GLU A 340 -8.50 17.36 6.60
CA GLU A 340 -8.90 15.95 6.74
C GLU A 340 -8.30 15.03 5.67
N GLU A 341 -8.14 15.51 4.43
CA GLU A 341 -7.59 14.71 3.32
C GLU A 341 -6.11 14.32 3.53
N ILE A 342 -5.39 15.07 4.36
CA ILE A 342 -3.97 14.90 4.68
C ILE A 342 -3.70 15.09 6.19
N GLU A 343 -4.64 14.64 7.03
CA GLU A 343 -4.65 14.88 8.47
C GLU A 343 -3.32 14.51 9.14
N ASN A 344 -2.74 13.38 8.74
CA ASN A 344 -1.50 12.86 9.31
C ASN A 344 -0.30 13.79 9.04
N ILE A 345 -0.22 14.37 7.83
CA ILE A 345 0.83 15.35 7.52
C ILE A 345 0.57 16.65 8.29
N ASN A 346 -0.69 17.12 8.32
CA ASN A 346 -1.07 18.32 9.06
C ASN A 346 -0.67 18.23 10.54
N GLU A 347 -1.00 17.12 11.20
CA GLU A 347 -0.63 16.83 12.58
C GLU A 347 0.89 16.78 12.77
N LEU A 348 1.60 16.08 11.88
CA LEU A 348 3.06 15.98 11.96
C LEU A 348 3.71 17.38 11.86
N VAL A 349 3.25 18.21 10.91
CA VAL A 349 3.74 19.58 10.76
C VAL A 349 3.43 20.42 12.00
N LEU A 350 2.26 20.26 12.61
CA LEU A 350 1.87 20.99 13.81
C LEU A 350 2.80 20.71 14.99
N ILE A 351 3.11 19.44 15.24
CA ILE A 351 3.84 19.03 16.45
C ILE A 351 5.37 19.05 16.31
N CYS A 352 5.92 18.97 15.11
CA CYS A 352 7.38 18.88 14.91
C CYS A 352 8.03 20.23 14.64
N LYS A 353 9.25 20.43 15.16
CA LYS A 353 10.12 21.53 14.73
C LYS A 353 10.54 21.34 13.27
N PRO A 354 10.80 22.43 12.52
CA PRO A 354 11.18 22.34 11.11
C PRO A 354 12.40 21.45 10.82
N ASP A 355 13.44 21.51 11.65
CA ASP A 355 14.66 20.69 11.48
C ASP A 355 14.37 19.20 11.67
N PHE A 356 13.55 18.85 12.66
CA PHE A 356 13.19 17.46 12.91
C PHE A 356 12.30 16.91 11.80
N LEU A 357 11.33 17.70 11.32
CA LEU A 357 10.47 17.33 10.22
C LEU A 357 11.24 17.08 8.92
N GLU A 358 12.22 17.93 8.61
CA GLU A 358 13.11 17.73 7.46
C GLU A 358 13.87 16.40 7.56
N ASN A 359 14.47 16.14 8.73
CA ASN A 359 15.22 14.90 8.98
C ASN A 359 14.32 13.65 8.89
N ILE A 360 13.09 13.73 9.41
CA ILE A 360 12.10 12.65 9.25
C ILE A 360 11.89 12.42 7.77
N LEU A 361 11.46 13.43 7.00
CA LEU A 361 11.09 13.23 5.60
C LEU A 361 12.26 12.77 4.71
N GLN A 362 13.51 13.08 5.09
CA GLN A 362 14.73 12.66 4.38
C GLN A 362 15.18 11.22 4.67
N ASP A 363 14.52 10.48 5.58
CA ASP A 363 14.97 9.17 6.11
C ASP A 363 16.35 9.22 6.79
N ASP A 364 16.76 10.39 7.28
CA ASP A 364 18.10 10.62 7.85
C ASP A 364 18.18 10.34 9.36
N ILE A 365 17.16 9.71 9.94
CA ILE A 365 17.12 9.42 11.38
C ILE A 365 17.55 7.97 11.65
N GLN A 366 18.85 7.78 11.86
CA GLN A 366 19.43 6.49 12.29
C GLN A 366 18.83 5.96 13.61
N GLU A 367 18.36 6.82 14.50
CA GLU A 367 17.81 6.43 15.81
C GLU A 367 16.38 5.85 15.75
N MET A 368 15.60 6.13 14.69
CA MET A 368 14.20 5.66 14.53
C MET A 368 14.10 4.40 13.65
N SER A 369 15.24 3.84 13.24
CA SER A 369 15.47 3.33 11.88
C SER A 369 14.85 1.98 11.47
N ASP A 370 14.06 1.31 12.31
CA ASP A 370 13.34 0.09 11.92
C ASP A 370 11.81 0.15 12.13
N PHE A 371 11.29 1.12 12.90
CA PHE A 371 9.89 1.11 13.33
C PHE A 371 8.96 1.99 12.49
N ILE A 372 9.52 3.02 11.84
CA ILE A 372 8.79 3.99 11.03
C ILE A 372 8.90 3.73 9.52
N LYS A 373 9.80 2.83 9.14
CA LYS A 373 9.94 2.40 7.75
C LYS A 373 8.72 1.57 7.40
N GLY A 374 8.04 1.97 6.33
CA GLY A 374 7.00 1.17 5.73
C GLY A 374 7.58 -0.03 4.99
N SER A 375 6.71 -0.86 4.44
CA SER A 375 7.10 -2.19 3.97
C SER A 375 8.05 -2.18 2.78
N ASP A 376 8.04 -1.10 2.00
CA ASP A 376 8.86 -0.99 0.79
C ASP A 376 10.00 0.04 0.96
N GLY A 377 10.31 0.41 2.21
CA GLY A 377 11.44 1.27 2.57
C GLY A 377 11.14 2.77 2.57
N GLY A 378 9.89 3.17 2.29
CA GLY A 378 9.42 4.54 2.49
C GLY A 378 9.15 4.84 3.97
N ILE A 379 8.78 6.09 4.28
CA ILE A 379 8.44 6.49 5.65
C ILE A 379 6.94 6.51 5.81
N ASN A 380 6.43 5.75 6.78
CA ASN A 380 5.00 5.72 7.07
C ASN A 380 4.65 6.74 8.16
N ILE A 381 3.92 7.80 7.78
CA ILE A 381 3.64 8.94 8.66
C ILE A 381 2.75 8.55 9.84
N ASP A 382 1.81 7.62 9.65
CA ASP A 382 0.99 7.10 10.75
C ASP A 382 1.85 6.40 11.82
N LEU A 383 2.85 5.64 11.39
CA LEU A 383 3.80 5.00 12.31
C LEU A 383 4.71 6.02 13.01
N VAL A 384 5.15 7.06 12.29
CA VAL A 384 5.91 8.17 12.88
C VAL A 384 5.10 8.85 13.98
N LEU A 385 3.84 9.19 13.71
CA LEU A 385 2.95 9.82 14.69
C LEU A 385 2.70 8.90 15.90
N ALA A 386 2.48 7.60 15.68
CA ALA A 386 2.33 6.64 16.76
C ALA A 386 3.59 6.61 17.66
N TYR A 387 4.77 6.55 17.04
CA TYR A 387 6.04 6.57 17.77
C TYR A 387 6.25 7.87 18.56
N ILE A 388 5.97 9.03 17.96
CA ILE A 388 6.09 10.33 18.63
C ILE A 388 5.17 10.37 19.86
N ASN A 389 3.94 9.88 19.74
CA ASN A 389 2.98 9.86 20.83
C ASN A 389 3.44 8.96 21.99
N GLU A 390 4.00 7.78 21.69
CA GLU A 390 4.54 6.87 22.71
C GLU A 390 5.80 7.41 23.39
N ASN A 391 6.60 8.21 22.68
CA ASN A 391 7.92 8.67 23.12
C ASN A 391 8.00 10.20 23.33
N ARG A 392 6.86 10.85 23.57
CA ARG A 392 6.77 12.32 23.58
C ARG A 392 7.76 12.98 24.54
N SER A 393 7.94 12.42 25.73
CA SER A 393 8.84 12.97 26.75
C SER A 393 10.31 12.93 26.34
N SER A 394 10.76 11.88 25.64
CA SER A 394 12.16 11.79 25.18
C SER A 394 12.41 12.62 23.92
N LEU A 395 11.36 12.98 23.19
CA LEU A 395 11.43 13.76 21.95
C LEU A 395 11.19 15.26 22.14
N ASN A 396 11.02 15.76 23.36
CA ASN A 396 10.61 17.15 23.60
C ASN A 396 11.51 18.22 22.95
N SER A 397 12.80 17.96 22.80
CA SER A 397 13.77 18.85 22.15
C SER A 397 13.49 19.03 20.67
N PHE A 398 12.77 18.10 20.05
CA PHE A 398 12.42 18.06 18.63
C PHE A 398 10.97 18.50 18.34
N LEU A 399 10.14 18.61 19.37
CA LEU A 399 8.72 18.93 19.25
C LEU A 399 8.44 20.40 19.60
N ASP A 400 7.43 20.96 18.95
CA ASP A 400 6.87 22.27 19.26
C ASP A 400 5.82 22.10 20.37
N GLU A 401 6.24 22.33 21.61
CA GLU A 401 5.36 22.47 22.77
C GLU A 401 4.58 23.78 22.77
#